data_AF-A0A800CGS6-F1
#
_entry.id   AF-A0A800CGS6-F1
#
_cell.length_a   1.000
_cell.length_b   1.000
_cell.length_c   1.000
_cell.angle_alpha   90.00
_cell.angle_beta   90.00
_cell.angle_gamma   90.00
#
_symmetry.space_group_name_H-M   'P 1'
#
loop_
_entity.id
_entity.type
_entity.pdbx_description
1 polymer ?
#
loop_
_entity_poly.entity_id
_entity_poly.type
_entity_poly.pdbx_seq_one_letter_code
_entity_poly.pdbx_strand_id
1 'polypeptide(L)'
;MSNVQLILKEGQPEYAVLPYELYTQLVEDAEMLQDIQDYLEAKEALLNGEEIIPAEVPYAIIDGKNPVKVWREYRGLTQQELAQAAGISASYLSQIEAGKREGSTAVLQAIARAMDLTLDDVVYNPPEE
;
A
#
# COMPACT_ATOMS: atom_id res chain seq x y z
N MET A 1 32.59 -7.12 28.59
CA MET A 1 32.40 -5.77 29.16
C MET A 1 32.68 -4.80 28.04
N SER A 2 31.64 -4.24 27.45
CA SER A 2 31.80 -3.33 26.32
C SER A 2 32.38 -2.01 26.82
N ASN A 3 33.58 -1.68 26.34
CA ASN A 3 34.29 -0.48 26.75
C ASN A 3 33.77 0.70 25.93
N VAL A 4 32.61 1.24 26.32
CA VAL A 4 31.98 2.39 25.67
C VAL A 4 32.51 3.67 26.31
N GLN A 5 33.08 4.56 25.50
CA GLN A 5 33.52 5.87 25.96
C GLN A 5 32.48 6.93 25.59
N LEU A 6 32.05 7.74 26.56
CA LEU A 6 31.15 8.86 26.32
C LEU A 6 31.94 10.16 26.10
N ILE A 7 31.50 10.96 25.14
CA ILE A 7 32.00 12.30 24.86
C ILE A 7 30.87 13.27 25.23
N LEU A 8 31.18 14.21 26.13
CA LEU A 8 30.20 15.16 26.67
C LEU A 8 30.27 16.51 25.95
N LYS A 9 29.13 17.18 25.81
CA LYS A 9 29.01 18.59 25.46
C LYS A 9 28.06 19.27 26.43
N GLU A 10 28.45 20.43 26.94
CA GLU A 10 27.70 21.16 27.99
C GLU A 10 27.38 20.29 29.23
N GLY A 11 28.24 19.32 29.52
CA GLY A 11 28.07 18.40 30.65
C GLY A 11 27.13 17.22 30.39
N GLN A 12 26.56 17.08 29.19
CA GLN A 12 25.70 15.95 28.81
C GLN A 12 26.36 15.05 27.75
N PRO A 13 26.15 13.71 27.83
CA PRO A 13 26.62 12.81 26.78
C PRO A 13 25.97 13.14 25.43
N GLU A 14 26.79 13.45 24.43
CA GLU A 14 26.33 13.72 23.07
C GLU A 14 26.79 12.64 22.09
N TYR A 15 27.99 12.08 22.31
CA TYR A 15 28.51 11.00 21.47
C TYR A 15 29.02 9.83 22.32
N ALA A 16 29.02 8.63 21.72
CA ALA A 16 29.62 7.44 22.28
C ALA A 16 30.59 6.83 21.26
N VAL A 17 31.78 6.45 21.72
CA VAL A 17 32.73 5.65 20.94
C VAL A 17 32.49 4.19 21.32
N LEU A 18 32.08 3.41 20.32
CA LEU A 18 31.75 2.00 20.44
C LEU A 18 32.83 1.16 19.76
N PRO A 19 33.17 -0.03 20.29
CA PRO A 19 33.82 -1.06 19.51
C PRO A 19 33.00 -1.34 18.25
N TYR A 20 33.66 -1.52 17.10
CA TYR A 20 32.98 -1.63 15.82
C TYR A 20 31.98 -2.81 15.78
N GLU A 21 32.34 -3.97 16.34
CA GLU A 21 31.44 -5.14 16.42
C GLU A 21 30.16 -4.82 17.22
N LEU A 22 30.26 -4.04 18.30
CA LEU A 22 29.09 -3.62 19.08
C LEU A 22 28.23 -2.61 18.31
N TYR A 23 28.85 -1.70 17.56
CA TYR A 23 28.12 -0.79 16.69
C TYR A 23 27.33 -1.58 15.64
N THR A 24 27.97 -2.54 14.97
CA THR A 24 27.31 -3.39 13.96
C THR A 24 26.15 -4.18 14.56
N GLN A 25 26.35 -4.81 15.72
CA GLN A 25 25.28 -5.51 16.45
C GLN A 25 24.09 -4.60 16.75
N LEU A 26 24.34 -3.36 17.21
CA LEU A 26 23.27 -2.40 17.51
C LEU A 26 22.51 -1.95 16.25
N VAL A 27 23.21 -1.85 15.10
CA VAL A 27 22.56 -1.56 13.82
C VAL A 27 21.68 -2.74 13.39
N GLU A 28 22.20 -3.96 13.42
CA GLU A 28 21.44 -5.16 13.06
C GLU A 28 20.23 -5.36 13.98
N ASP A 29 20.39 -5.16 15.29
CA ASP A 29 19.29 -5.23 16.25
C ASP A 29 18.23 -4.16 15.99
N ALA A 30 18.64 -2.95 15.58
CA ALA A 30 17.72 -1.87 15.22
C ALA A 30 16.96 -2.16 13.93
N GLU A 31 17.62 -2.72 12.91
CA GLU A 31 16.96 -3.17 11.67
C GLU A 31 15.94 -4.27 11.94
N MET A 32 16.31 -5.28 12.74
CA MET A 32 15.40 -6.34 13.16
C MET A 32 14.20 -5.82 13.97
N LEU A 33 14.40 -4.80 14.82
CA LEU A 33 13.29 -4.16 15.54
C LEU A 33 12.33 -3.45 14.58
N GLN A 34 12.84 -2.82 13.52
CA GLN A 34 12.01 -2.20 12.49
C GLN A 34 11.20 -3.26 11.74
N ASP A 35 11.82 -4.35 11.30
CA ASP A 35 11.13 -5.46 10.62
C ASP A 35 10.01 -6.06 11.49
N ILE A 36 10.25 -6.21 12.80
CA ILE A 36 9.24 -6.68 13.74
C ILE A 36 8.08 -5.68 13.84
N GLN A 37 8.37 -4.38 13.89
CA GLN A 37 7.35 -3.34 13.95
C GLN A 37 6.45 -3.36 12.71
N ASP A 38 7.05 -3.40 11.52
CA ASP A 38 6.34 -3.46 10.24
C ASP A 38 5.45 -4.72 10.16
N TYR A 39 5.97 -5.87 10.61
CA TYR A 39 5.18 -7.11 10.69
C TYR A 39 3.99 -6.98 11.65
N LEU A 40 4.19 -6.36 12.83
CA LEU A 40 3.12 -6.19 13.81
C LEU A 40 2.03 -5.26 13.30
N GLU A 41 2.38 -4.17 12.62
CA GLU A 41 1.42 -3.24 12.02
C GLU A 41 0.58 -3.94 10.93
N ALA A 42 1.23 -4.67 10.02
CA ALA A 42 0.54 -5.46 9.00
C ALA A 42 -0.37 -6.55 9.62
N LYS A 43 0.05 -7.16 10.73
CA LYS A 43 -0.76 -8.14 11.46
C LYS A 43 -1.95 -7.51 12.16
N GLU A 44 -1.78 -6.32 12.74
CA GLU A 44 -2.87 -5.58 13.38
C GLU A 44 -3.93 -5.15 12.36
N ALA A 45 -3.49 -4.65 11.20
CA ALA A 45 -4.36 -4.37 10.06
C ALA A 45 -5.21 -5.59 9.67
N LEU A 46 -4.57 -6.77 9.52
CA LEU A 46 -5.28 -8.02 9.24
C LEU A 46 -6.31 -8.39 10.32
N LEU A 47 -5.95 -8.21 11.60
CA LEU A 47 -6.87 -8.48 12.72
C LEU A 47 -8.06 -7.51 12.76
N ASN A 48 -7.85 -6.28 12.30
CA ASN A 48 -8.89 -5.25 12.17
C ASN A 48 -9.75 -5.43 10.90
N GLY A 49 -9.50 -6.48 10.11
CA GLY A 49 -10.28 -6.84 8.93
C GLY A 49 -9.80 -6.19 7.65
N GLU A 50 -8.63 -5.54 7.65
CA GLU A 50 -8.00 -5.09 6.41
C GLU A 50 -7.47 -6.28 5.62
N GLU A 51 -7.66 -6.21 4.31
CA GLU A 51 -7.23 -7.26 3.39
C GLU A 51 -5.74 -7.16 3.09
N ILE A 52 -5.03 -8.29 3.12
CA ILE A 52 -3.66 -8.39 2.57
C ILE A 52 -3.75 -8.59 1.06
N ILE A 53 -3.25 -7.60 0.33
CA ILE A 53 -3.33 -7.55 -1.13
C ILE A 53 -1.95 -7.89 -1.71
N PRO A 54 -1.85 -8.81 -2.68
CA PRO A 54 -0.57 -9.12 -3.33
C PRO A 54 0.04 -7.88 -3.99
N ALA A 55 1.36 -7.74 -3.90
CA ALA A 55 2.06 -6.53 -4.35
C ALA A 55 1.90 -6.28 -5.86
N GLU A 56 1.62 -7.33 -6.64
CA GLU A 56 1.37 -7.24 -8.08
C GLU A 56 0.16 -6.36 -8.42
N VAL A 57 -0.81 -6.22 -7.51
CA VAL A 57 -2.01 -5.39 -7.70
C VAL A 57 -1.65 -3.90 -7.70
N PRO A 58 -1.07 -3.30 -6.64
CA PRO A 58 -0.68 -1.90 -6.66
C PRO A 58 0.43 -1.61 -7.69
N TYR A 59 1.39 -2.51 -7.90
CA TYR A 59 2.42 -2.30 -8.93
C TYR A 59 1.83 -2.21 -10.34
N ALA A 60 0.83 -3.03 -10.67
CA ALA A 60 0.15 -2.93 -11.95
C ALA A 60 -0.51 -1.56 -12.16
N ILE A 61 -1.07 -0.96 -11.11
CA ILE A 61 -1.68 0.38 -11.16
C ILE A 61 -0.61 1.45 -11.36
N ILE A 62 0.48 1.37 -10.61
CA ILE A 62 1.64 2.27 -10.73
C ILE A 62 2.26 2.21 -12.13
N ASP A 63 2.32 1.01 -12.73
CA ASP A 63 2.76 0.78 -14.11
C ASP A 63 1.77 1.31 -15.18
N GLY A 64 0.69 1.96 -14.77
CA GLY A 64 -0.27 2.63 -15.65
C GLY A 64 -1.42 1.75 -16.13
N LYS A 65 -1.63 0.55 -15.55
CA LYS A 65 -2.85 -0.21 -15.84
C LYS A 65 -4.05 0.47 -15.19
N ASN A 66 -5.21 0.35 -15.83
CA ASN A 66 -6.44 0.94 -15.33
C ASN A 66 -6.85 0.30 -13.97
N PRO A 67 -7.03 1.10 -12.90
CA PRO A 67 -7.32 0.58 -11.56
C PRO A 67 -8.58 -0.29 -11.49
N VAL A 68 -9.67 0.13 -12.15
CA VAL A 68 -10.94 -0.64 -12.18
C VAL A 68 -10.71 -2.03 -12.74
N LYS A 69 -9.93 -2.14 -13.82
CA LYS A 69 -9.61 -3.42 -14.43
C LYS A 69 -8.78 -4.31 -13.51
N VAL A 70 -7.73 -3.75 -12.91
CA VAL A 70 -6.81 -4.48 -12.02
C VAL A 70 -7.58 -5.05 -10.83
N TRP A 71 -8.37 -4.24 -10.13
CA TRP A 71 -9.18 -4.69 -9.00
C TRP A 71 -10.24 -5.70 -9.41
N ARG A 72 -10.91 -5.51 -10.55
CA ARG A 72 -11.90 -6.47 -11.05
C ARG A 72 -11.28 -7.85 -11.27
N GLU A 73 -10.11 -7.90 -11.89
CA GLU A 73 -9.39 -9.16 -12.17
C GLU A 73 -8.89 -9.81 -10.88
N TYR A 74 -8.39 -9.02 -9.93
CA TYR A 74 -8.00 -9.51 -8.60
C TYR A 74 -9.19 -10.12 -7.83
N ARG A 75 -10.38 -9.49 -7.91
CA ARG A 75 -11.63 -10.00 -7.32
C ARG A 75 -12.24 -11.19 -8.08
N GLY A 76 -11.65 -11.60 -9.22
CA GLY A 76 -12.14 -12.71 -10.04
C GLY A 76 -13.45 -12.43 -10.77
N LEU A 77 -13.84 -11.16 -10.91
CA LEU A 77 -15.11 -10.76 -11.51
C LEU A 77 -15.00 -10.63 -13.03
N THR A 78 -16.03 -11.06 -13.75
CA THR A 78 -16.22 -10.73 -15.15
C THR A 78 -16.71 -9.27 -15.30
N GLN A 79 -16.54 -8.69 -16.49
CA GLN A 79 -17.09 -7.37 -16.78
C GLN A 79 -18.62 -7.33 -16.66
N GLN A 80 -19.30 -8.43 -16.95
CA GLN A 80 -20.76 -8.49 -16.81
C GLN A 80 -21.19 -8.45 -15.35
N GLU A 81 -20.53 -9.22 -14.48
CA GLU A 81 -20.83 -9.26 -13.05
C GLU A 81 -20.60 -7.91 -12.39
N LEU A 82 -19.44 -7.28 -12.64
CA LEU A 82 -19.14 -5.97 -12.06
C LEU A 82 -20.09 -4.89 -12.59
N ALA A 83 -20.37 -4.88 -13.89
CA ALA A 83 -21.29 -3.90 -14.47
C ALA A 83 -22.71 -4.05 -13.89
N GLN A 84 -23.18 -5.28 -13.71
CA GLN A 84 -24.47 -5.55 -13.10
C GLN A 84 -24.51 -5.07 -11.65
N ALA A 85 -23.48 -5.38 -10.84
CA ALA A 85 -23.39 -4.95 -9.46
C ALA A 85 -23.31 -3.41 -9.31
N ALA A 86 -22.63 -2.74 -10.24
CA ALA A 86 -22.51 -1.28 -10.28
C ALA A 86 -23.71 -0.57 -10.94
N GLY A 87 -24.69 -1.31 -11.48
CA GLY A 87 -25.88 -0.74 -12.14
C GLY A 87 -25.59 -0.05 -13.48
N ILE A 88 -24.55 -0.46 -14.20
CA ILE A 88 -24.15 0.09 -15.51
C ILE A 88 -24.14 -0.98 -16.60
N SER A 89 -23.97 -0.58 -17.86
CA SER A 89 -23.82 -1.53 -18.96
C SER A 89 -22.38 -2.07 -19.04
N ALA A 90 -22.23 -3.36 -19.38
CA ALA A 90 -20.91 -3.98 -19.59
C ALA A 90 -20.08 -3.28 -20.68
N SER A 91 -20.75 -2.74 -21.71
CA SER A 91 -20.07 -1.93 -22.74
C SER A 91 -19.50 -0.64 -22.18
N TYR A 92 -20.21 0.01 -21.25
CA TYR A 92 -19.71 1.22 -20.61
C TYR A 92 -18.54 0.91 -19.66
N LEU A 93 -18.64 -0.14 -18.86
CA LEU A 93 -17.52 -0.62 -18.04
C LEU A 93 -16.28 -0.93 -18.89
N SER A 94 -16.44 -1.63 -20.02
CA SER A 94 -15.34 -1.91 -20.95
C SER A 94 -14.68 -0.64 -21.50
N GLN A 95 -15.44 0.42 -21.76
CA GLN A 95 -14.88 1.72 -22.16
C GLN A 95 -14.09 2.38 -21.03
N ILE A 96 -14.52 2.22 -19.79
CA ILE A 96 -13.80 2.71 -18.60
C ILE A 96 -12.48 1.97 -18.43
N GLU A 97 -12.51 0.64 -18.44
CA GLU A 97 -11.30 -0.20 -18.29
C GLU A 97 -10.28 0.02 -19.42
N ALA A 98 -10.74 0.41 -20.61
CA ALA A 98 -9.89 0.74 -21.75
C ALA A 98 -9.39 2.20 -21.75
N GLY A 99 -9.76 3.01 -20.75
CA GLY A 99 -9.40 4.44 -20.67
C GLY A 99 -10.09 5.32 -21.72
N LYS A 100 -11.11 4.81 -22.43
CA LYS A 100 -11.85 5.57 -23.46
C LYS A 100 -12.88 6.52 -22.85
N ARG A 101 -13.27 6.27 -21.60
CA ARG A 101 -14.16 7.12 -20.79
C ARG A 101 -13.69 7.06 -19.35
N GLU A 102 -13.74 8.18 -18.65
CA GLU A 102 -13.35 8.21 -17.23
C GLU A 102 -14.47 7.70 -16.31
N GLY A 103 -15.74 7.89 -16.70
CA GLY A 103 -16.87 7.65 -15.80
C GLY A 103 -17.16 8.89 -14.96
N SER A 104 -18.42 9.06 -14.53
CA SER A 104 -18.72 10.10 -13.53
C SER A 104 -18.29 9.62 -12.14
N THR A 105 -18.05 10.54 -11.20
CA THR A 105 -17.72 10.20 -9.81
C THR A 105 -18.76 9.24 -9.19
N ALA A 106 -20.04 9.43 -9.50
CA ALA A 106 -21.11 8.56 -9.01
C ALA A 106 -21.00 7.12 -9.57
N VAL A 107 -20.60 6.96 -10.83
CA VAL A 107 -20.37 5.65 -11.45
C VAL A 107 -19.14 4.98 -10.87
N LEU A 108 -18.03 5.71 -10.71
CA LEU A 108 -16.80 5.17 -10.11
C LEU A 108 -17.02 4.77 -8.65
N GLN A 109 -17.79 5.54 -7.87
CA GLN A 109 -18.20 5.14 -6.52
C GLN A 109 -19.05 3.87 -6.50
N ALA A 110 -19.96 3.69 -7.46
CA ALA A 110 -20.76 2.47 -7.57
C ALA A 110 -19.88 1.25 -7.92
N ILE A 111 -18.92 1.42 -8.83
CA ILE A 111 -17.94 0.40 -9.20
C ILE A 111 -17.07 0.02 -8.00
N ALA A 112 -16.53 1.00 -7.28
CA ALA A 112 -15.70 0.78 -6.09
C ALA A 112 -16.46 -0.02 -5.02
N ARG A 113 -17.68 0.42 -4.67
CA ARG A 113 -18.52 -0.27 -3.70
C ARG A 113 -18.86 -1.71 -4.11
N ALA A 114 -19.06 -1.96 -5.40
CA ALA A 114 -19.31 -3.32 -5.89
C ALA A 114 -18.12 -4.27 -5.71
N MET A 115 -16.91 -3.74 -5.50
CA MET A 115 -15.68 -4.50 -5.26
C MET A 115 -15.17 -4.40 -3.80
N ASP A 116 -15.97 -3.80 -2.91
CA ASP A 116 -15.62 -3.47 -1.53
C ASP A 116 -14.35 -2.59 -1.43
N LEU A 117 -14.33 -1.55 -2.25
CA LEU A 117 -13.24 -0.57 -2.33
C LEU A 117 -13.76 0.85 -2.14
N THR A 118 -12.83 1.77 -1.91
CA THR A 118 -13.07 3.21 -1.88
C THR A 118 -12.93 3.83 -3.26
N LEU A 119 -13.33 5.11 -3.39
CA LEU A 119 -13.15 5.84 -4.65
C LEU A 119 -11.66 6.00 -5.00
N ASP A 120 -10.81 6.18 -4.00
CA ASP A 120 -9.38 6.42 -4.20
C ASP A 120 -8.67 5.17 -4.74
N ASP A 121 -9.17 3.97 -4.42
CA ASP A 121 -8.62 2.72 -4.96
C ASP A 121 -8.85 2.56 -6.47
N VAL A 122 -9.92 3.18 -7.00
CA VAL A 122 -10.29 3.07 -8.42
C VAL A 122 -9.93 4.31 -9.24
N VAL A 123 -9.39 5.35 -8.61
CA VAL A 123 -8.91 6.58 -9.23
C VAL A 123 -7.44 6.76 -8.91
N TYR A 124 -6.58 6.51 -9.88
CA TYR A 124 -5.15 6.77 -9.70
C TYR A 124 -4.85 8.26 -9.89
N ASN A 125 -4.46 8.94 -8.83
CA ASN A 125 -3.91 10.29 -8.87
C ASN A 125 -2.41 10.22 -8.55
N PRO A 126 -1.51 10.24 -9.56
CA PRO A 126 -0.08 10.23 -9.28
C PRO A 126 0.31 11.47 -8.47
N PRO A 127 1.28 11.37 -7.55
CA PRO A 127 1.79 12.53 -6.83
C PRO A 127 2.32 13.58 -7.81
N GLU A 128 2.06 14.86 -7.52
CA GLU A 128 2.66 15.98 -8.26
C GLU A 128 4.18 15.99 -8.04
N GLU A 129 4.95 16.19 -9.12
CA GLU A 129 6.42 16.26 -9.10
C GLU A 129 6.97 17.44 -8.26
#